data_AF-A0A7K3E0B0-F1
#
_entry.id   AF-A0A7K3E0B0-F1
#
_cell.length_a   1.000
_cell.length_b   1.000
_cell.length_c   1.000
_cell.angle_alpha   90.00
_cell.angle_beta   90.00
_cell.angle_gamma   90.00
#
_symmetry.space_group_name_H-M   'P 1'
#
loop_
_entity.id
_entity.type
_entity.pdbx_description
1 polymer ?
#
loop_
_entity_poly.entity_id
_entity_poly.type
_entity_poly.pdbx_seq_one_letter_code
_entity_poly.pdbx_strand_id
1 'polypeptide(L)'
;MNPDDPLLRILACPLDKGPLHLVVHEEEKRPGTTTTEARGSESLYNPRLHRRYPIVDGIPQLLPSSGEQVTEDEHEKLSALLRRTGS
;
A
#
# COMPACT_ATOMS: atom_id res chain seq x y z
N MET A 1 2.66 0.64 -9.07
CA MET A 1 3.21 -0.72 -9.39
C MET A 1 2.10 -1.55 -10.04
N ASN A 2 2.36 -2.74 -10.62
CA ASN A 2 1.28 -3.64 -11.06
C ASN A 2 0.94 -4.61 -9.91
N PRO A 3 -0.33 -4.77 -9.46
CA PRO A 3 -0.71 -5.71 -8.39
C PRO A 3 -0.34 -7.17 -8.65
N ASP A 4 -0.23 -7.60 -9.91
CA ASP A 4 0.15 -8.96 -10.29
C ASP A 4 1.67 -9.20 -10.37
N ASP A 5 2.48 -8.22 -9.96
CA ASP A 5 3.93 -8.33 -10.02
C ASP A 5 4.43 -9.45 -9.09
N PRO A 6 5.18 -10.45 -9.59
CA PRO A 6 5.71 -11.53 -8.77
C PRO A 6 6.60 -11.03 -7.62
N LEU A 7 7.17 -9.83 -7.74
CA LEU A 7 7.92 -9.18 -6.66
C LEU A 7 7.05 -8.90 -5.44
N LEU A 8 5.78 -8.51 -5.63
CA LEU A 8 4.86 -8.25 -4.51
C LEU A 8 4.58 -9.50 -3.68
N ARG A 9 4.70 -10.69 -4.28
CA ARG A 9 4.56 -11.98 -3.58
C ARG A 9 5.77 -12.31 -2.70
N ILE A 10 6.90 -11.66 -2.92
CA ILE A 10 8.16 -11.86 -2.19
C ILE A 10 8.30 -10.84 -1.05
N LEU A 11 7.73 -9.64 -1.21
CA LEU A 11 7.84 -8.58 -0.19
C LEU A 11 7.15 -9.00 1.11
N ALA A 12 7.88 -8.85 2.22
CA ALA A 12 7.41 -9.16 3.56
C ALA A 12 7.65 -7.97 4.50
N CYS A 13 6.82 -7.87 5.53
CA CYS A 13 6.96 -6.84 6.54
C CYS A 13 8.31 -6.99 7.29
N PRO A 14 9.05 -5.89 7.52
CA PRO A 14 10.33 -5.95 8.21
C PRO A 14 10.22 -6.39 9.68
N LEU A 15 9.04 -6.26 10.30
CA LEU A 15 8.82 -6.55 11.72
C LEU A 15 8.39 -8.00 11.99
N ASP A 16 7.33 -8.47 11.33
CA ASP A 16 6.73 -9.79 11.60
C ASP A 16 6.96 -10.83 10.49
N LYS A 17 7.68 -10.44 9.43
CA LYS A 17 7.95 -11.26 8.22
C LYS A 17 6.68 -11.77 7.53
N GLY A 18 5.52 -11.14 7.78
CA GLY A 18 4.25 -11.47 7.15
C GLY A 18 4.08 -10.85 5.76
N PRO A 19 3.04 -11.26 5.01
CA PRO A 19 2.73 -10.71 3.70
C PRO A 19 2.31 -9.24 3.78
N LEU A 20 2.56 -8.52 2.69
CA LEU A 20 2.15 -7.14 2.50
C LEU A 20 1.19 -7.03 1.32
N HIS A 21 0.20 -6.15 1.45
CA HIS A 21 -0.79 -5.92 0.40
C HIS A 21 -0.63 -4.53 -0.22
N LEU A 22 -0.57 -4.47 -1.54
CA LEU A 22 -0.57 -3.19 -2.26
C LEU A 22 -1.93 -2.51 -2.10
N VAL A 23 -1.92 -1.26 -1.63
CA VAL A 23 -3.10 -0.40 -1.56
C VAL A 23 -2.81 0.89 -2.30
N VAL A 24 -3.72 1.27 -3.20
CA VAL A 24 -3.66 2.49 -3.99
C VAL A 24 -4.66 3.47 -3.40
N HIS A 25 -4.19 4.62 -2.97
CA HIS A 25 -5.03 5.71 -2.47
C HIS A 25 -5.44 6.56 -3.68
N GLU A 26 -6.73 6.56 -3.99
CA GLU A 26 -7.25 7.44 -5.05
C GLU A 26 -7.19 8.89 -4.55
N GLU A 27 -6.21 9.65 -5.02
CA GLU A 27 -6.23 11.10 -4.83
C GLU A 27 -7.37 11.68 -5.67
N GLU A 28 -8.16 12.57 -5.06
CA GLU A 28 -9.22 13.31 -5.72
C GLU A 28 -8.64 14.03 -6.96
N LYS A 29 -9.02 13.52 -8.13
CA LYS A 29 -8.47 13.84 -9.45
C LYS A 29 -8.34 15.36 -9.64
N ARG A 30 -7.15 15.93 -9.47
CA ARG A 30 -6.91 17.35 -9.73
C ARG A 30 -7.06 17.61 -11.24
N PRO A 31 -7.99 18.45 -11.70
CA PRO A 31 -8.19 18.68 -13.13
C PRO A 31 -6.99 19.46 -13.69
N GLY A 32 -6.15 18.83 -14.51
CA GLY A 32 -5.07 19.50 -15.24
C GLY A 32 -3.74 18.76 -15.44
N THR A 33 -3.57 17.54 -14.92
CA THR A 33 -2.31 16.78 -15.09
C THR A 33 -2.38 15.85 -16.31
N THR A 34 -1.67 16.21 -17.39
CA THR A 34 -1.54 15.43 -18.65
C THR A 34 -0.23 14.64 -18.72
N THR A 35 0.19 14.03 -17.61
CA THR A 35 1.38 13.17 -17.58
C THR A 35 1.09 11.90 -16.80
N THR A 36 1.68 10.81 -17.27
CA THR A 36 1.69 9.41 -16.78
C THR A 36 2.04 9.23 -15.28
N GLU A 37 2.10 10.31 -14.51
CA GLU A 37 2.65 10.41 -13.15
C GLU A 37 1.59 10.67 -12.08
N ALA A 38 0.32 10.84 -12.46
CA ALA A 38 -0.80 10.84 -11.51
C ALA A 38 -1.13 9.41 -11.03
N ARG A 39 -0.15 8.68 -10.52
CA ARG A 39 -0.41 7.52 -9.67
C ARG A 39 -0.78 8.07 -8.31
N GLY A 40 -2.01 7.84 -7.88
CA GLY A 40 -2.42 8.12 -6.51
C GLY A 40 -1.43 7.48 -5.52
N SER A 41 -1.33 8.04 -4.32
CA SER A 41 -0.34 7.57 -3.33
C SER A 41 -0.45 6.06 -3.13
N GLU A 42 0.64 5.31 -3.32
CA GLU A 42 0.66 3.85 -3.17
C GLU A 42 1.32 3.47 -1.84
N SER A 43 0.85 2.41 -1.18
CA SER A 43 1.49 1.88 0.04
C SER A 43 1.33 0.37 0.17
N LEU A 44 2.21 -0.25 0.95
CA LEU A 44 2.16 -1.65 1.33
C LEU A 44 1.61 -1.80 2.74
N TYR A 45 0.48 -2.47 2.87
CA TYR A 45 -0.26 -2.61 4.11
C TYR A 45 -0.07 -3.99 4.76
N ASN A 46 0.24 -4.00 6.06
CA ASN A 46 0.24 -5.17 6.93
C ASN A 46 -1.03 -5.18 7.82
N PRO A 47 -2.02 -6.05 7.54
CA PRO A 47 -3.25 -6.14 8.32
C PRO A 47 -3.05 -6.72 9.73
N ARG A 48 -1.93 -7.38 10.02
CA ARG A 48 -1.66 -7.99 11.34
C ARG A 48 -1.18 -6.96 12.36
N LEU A 49 -0.41 -5.98 11.90
CA LEU A 49 0.17 -4.91 12.73
C LEU A 49 -0.55 -3.56 12.55
N HIS A 50 -1.56 -3.51 11.67
CA HIS A 50 -2.27 -2.29 11.28
C HIS A 50 -1.27 -1.22 10.85
N ARG A 51 -0.32 -1.58 10.00
CA ARG A 51 0.81 -0.73 9.65
C ARG A 51 0.99 -0.68 8.16
N ARG A 52 1.28 0.51 7.62
CA ARG A 52 1.54 0.72 6.19
C ARG A 52 2.94 1.26 5.95
N TYR A 53 3.50 0.92 4.80
CA TYR A 53 4.81 1.39 4.34
C TYR A 53 4.61 2.15 3.02
N PRO A 54 5.06 3.41 2.90
CA PRO A 54 4.86 4.18 1.69
C PRO A 54 5.70 3.63 0.54
N ILE A 55 5.19 3.78 -0.68
CA ILE A 55 5.95 3.59 -1.91
C ILE A 55 6.24 4.98 -2.46
N VAL A 56 7.52 5.35 -2.52
CA VAL A 56 7.98 6.66 -3.00
C VAL A 56 8.78 6.43 -4.27
N ASP A 57 8.41 7.10 -5.36
CA ASP A 57 9.03 6.93 -6.68
C ASP A 57 9.07 5.47 -7.17
N GLY A 58 8.03 4.69 -6.81
CA GLY A 58 7.95 3.27 -7.12
C GLY A 58 8.81 2.36 -6.23
N ILE A 59 9.47 2.90 -5.20
CA ILE A 59 10.34 2.17 -4.28
C ILE A 59 9.63 1.96 -2.93
N PRO A 60 9.37 0.71 -2.52
CA PRO A 60 8.81 0.40 -1.20
C PRO A 60 9.77 0.71 -0.06
N GLN A 61 9.36 1.57 0.88
CA GLN A 61 10.15 1.94 2.05
C GLN A 61 9.96 0.93 3.19
N LEU A 62 10.60 -0.24 3.09
CA LEU A 62 10.47 -1.36 4.06
C LEU A 62 11.42 -1.25 5.26
N LEU A 63 11.62 -0.04 5.79
CA LEU A 63 12.34 0.16 7.04
C LEU A 63 11.37 0.15 8.22
N PRO A 64 11.75 -0.39 9.40
CA PRO A 64 10.93 -0.31 10.61
C PRO A 64 10.45 1.11 10.96
N SER A 65 11.28 2.13 10.73
CA SER A 65 11.00 3.55 10.97
C SER A 65 10.04 4.19 9.96
N SER A 66 9.98 3.65 8.74
CA SER A 66 9.08 4.14 7.68
C SER A 66 7.66 3.59 7.80
N GLY A 67 7.41 2.65 8.72
CA GLY A 67 6.09 2.08 8.93
C GLY A 67 5.19 3.02 9.74
N GLU A 68 4.07 3.42 9.14
CA GLU A 68 3.06 4.28 9.74
C GLU A 68 1.92 3.45 10.35
N GLN A 69 1.49 3.82 11.56
CA GLN A 69 0.33 3.20 12.19
C GLN A 69 -0.94 3.63 11.46
N VAL A 70 -1.77 2.65 11.13
CA VAL A 70 -3.09 2.84 10.54
C VAL A 70 -4.11 2.86 11.68
N THR A 71 -5.05 3.80 11.63
CA THR A 71 -6.14 3.88 12.63
C THR A 71 -7.14 2.74 12.43
N GLU A 72 -8.03 2.51 13.40
CA GLU A 72 -9.04 1.46 13.26
C GLU A 72 -10.00 1.73 12.10
N ASP A 73 -10.47 2.97 11.94
CA ASP A 73 -11.34 3.37 10.81
C ASP A 73 -10.66 3.14 9.44
N GLU A 74 -9.35 3.42 9.36
CA GLU A 74 -8.58 3.14 8.15
C GLU A 74 -8.36 1.64 7.96
N HIS A 75 -8.08 0.89 9.03
CA HIS A 75 -7.95 -0.56 9.00
C HIS A 75 -9.21 -1.20 8.42
N GLU A 76 -10.40 -0.80 8.88
CA GLU A 76 -11.66 -1.34 8.38
C GLU A 76 -11.83 -1.11 6.87
N LYS A 77 -11.51 0.10 6.39
CA LYS A 77 -11.55 0.46 4.97
C LYS A 77 -10.57 -0.37 4.15
N LEU A 78 -9.32 -0.47 4.60
CA LEU A 78 -8.28 -1.24 3.90
C LEU A 78 -8.61 -2.74 3.89
N SER A 79 -9.07 -3.28 5.02
CA SER A 79 -9.53 -4.68 5.12
C SER A 79 -10.72 -4.96 4.18
N ALA A 80 -11.66 -4.01 4.04
CA ALA A 80 -12.74 -4.11 3.05
C ALA A 80 -12.21 -4.08 1.60
N LEU A 81 -11.22 -3.25 1.31
CA LEU A 81 -10.57 -3.19 0.00
C LEU A 81 -9.86 -4.50 -0.34
N LEU A 82 -9.09 -5.08 0.60
CA LEU A 82 -8.40 -6.36 0.39
C LEU A 82 -9.33 -7.52 0.07
N ARG A 83 -10.50 -7.57 0.74
CA ARG A 83 -11.54 -8.57 0.44
C ARG A 83 -12.07 -8.46 -0.99
N ARG A 84 -12.00 -7.27 -1.60
CA ARG A 84 -12.44 -7.02 -2.97
C ARG A 84 -11.36 -7.30 -4.01
N THR A 85 -10.09 -7.11 -3.68
CA THR A 85 -8.95 -7.34 -4.59
C THR A 85 -8.44 -8.78 -4.58
N GLY A 86 -8.78 -9.58 -3.56
CA GLY A 86 -8.34 -10.98 -3.41
C GLY A 86 -9.09 -12.01 -4.26
N SER A 87 -9.65 -11.65 -5.42
CA SER A 87 -10.34 -12.57 -6.34
C SER A 87 -9.54 -12.85 -7.60
#